data_AF-A0A8C6VKY6-F1
#
_entry.id   AF-A0A8C6VKY6-F1
#
_cell.length_a   1.000
_cell.length_b   1.000
_cell.length_c   1.000
_cell.angle_alpha   90.00
_cell.angle_beta   90.00
_cell.angle_gamma   90.00
#
_symmetry.space_group_name_H-M   'P 1'
#
loop_
_entity.id
_entity.type
_entity.pdbx_description
1 polymer ?
#
loop_
_entity_poly.entity_id
_entity_poly.type
_entity_poly.pdbx_seq_one_letter_code
_entity_poly.pdbx_strand_id
1 'polypeptide(L)'
;QSTQFARRRRKGQQPAEEGGSQQPKPPPAPLQYRRPKFLRGAVCAEKLPGKRPICCPSRDRPLQWNTGYAETVNSEKSEFNEDQATCCQISIRKRQFGHGEEEDQQWLILCSPEYLTGYYWALFDGHGGSEASIMASNYLHCCIRQKLEDVIEGITEDNPPMHLSGKCICQNDPLFVEEKKIHQENVVIGALESAFQECDKMIGQEMKASNQSAGCTALVALYLQGRLYVANAGDSRVLLVRKRSIVPLSTEFTPETDRKRIQHLAFIYPKLLADEFTRFEFPRRLKGDDVGQKVLYRDYSMEGWGYKTVMKEDLKYPLIHGHGKQARLLGTLAVSRGLGDHLLKVIETNIEIKPFLSCIPKVEVFDLTSENVNEDDVLIMATDGLWDVLSNEDVAQIVRNFLQDNTTDPYRFSELAKLLVQKARGKEDGYYWIKDSREPASYDDISVFAIPLYNKNEY
;
A
#
# COMPACT_ATOMS: atom_id res chain seq x y z
N GLN A 1 34.28 64.15 -49.98
CA GLN A 1 33.57 62.99 -50.55
C GLN A 1 33.62 61.88 -49.52
N SER A 2 32.55 61.73 -48.75
CA SER A 2 32.31 60.65 -47.78
C SER A 2 30.82 60.68 -47.45
N THR A 3 30.11 59.66 -47.89
CA THR A 3 28.64 59.55 -47.76
C THR A 3 28.29 58.83 -46.47
N GLN A 4 27.55 59.53 -45.59
CA GLN A 4 26.95 59.01 -44.38
C GLN A 4 25.45 58.76 -44.56
N PHE A 5 24.99 57.73 -43.87
CA PHE A 5 23.63 57.21 -43.77
C PHE A 5 22.58 58.26 -43.37
N ALA A 6 21.40 58.20 -44.02
CA ALA A 6 20.17 58.77 -43.48
C ALA A 6 18.98 57.83 -43.72
N ARG A 7 18.28 57.51 -42.62
CA ARG A 7 17.08 56.68 -42.48
C ARG A 7 15.92 57.16 -43.37
N ARG A 8 15.22 56.24 -44.03
CA ARG A 8 13.83 56.46 -44.50
C ARG A 8 12.90 55.35 -44.02
N ARG A 9 11.82 55.80 -43.39
CA ARG A 9 10.65 55.05 -42.93
C ARG A 9 9.96 54.33 -44.10
N ARG A 10 9.50 53.09 -43.88
CA ARG A 10 8.38 52.48 -44.61
C ARG A 10 7.27 52.16 -43.61
N LYS A 11 6.06 52.67 -43.90
CA LYS A 11 4.80 52.31 -43.27
C LYS A 11 4.26 51.04 -43.93
N GLY A 12 3.69 50.15 -43.11
CA GLY A 12 2.50 49.38 -43.46
C GLY A 12 2.71 47.98 -44.03
N GLN A 13 2.89 47.00 -43.15
CA GLN A 13 2.35 45.63 -43.29
C GLN A 13 2.07 45.12 -41.88
N GLN A 14 0.80 44.78 -41.60
CA GLN A 14 0.32 44.24 -40.34
C GLN A 14 0.96 42.86 -40.07
N PRO A 15 1.54 42.61 -38.89
CA PRO A 15 1.79 41.26 -38.43
C PRO A 15 0.47 40.63 -37.99
N ALA A 16 0.24 39.39 -38.41
CA ALA A 16 -0.88 38.57 -37.93
C ALA A 16 -0.79 38.41 -36.41
N GLU A 17 -1.92 38.66 -35.73
CA GLU A 17 -2.09 38.37 -34.31
C GLU A 17 -2.12 36.84 -34.12
N GLU A 18 -0.99 36.23 -33.74
CA GLU A 18 -1.00 34.95 -33.02
C GLU A 18 -1.30 35.22 -31.54
N GLY A 19 -2.54 35.67 -31.27
CA GLY A 19 -3.12 35.86 -29.96
C GLY A 19 -4.02 34.69 -29.58
N GLY A 20 -3.53 33.46 -29.70
CA GLY A 20 -4.23 32.27 -29.22
C GLY A 20 -4.11 32.17 -27.70
N SER A 21 -4.92 32.94 -26.96
CA SER A 21 -5.12 32.70 -25.53
C SER A 21 -5.67 31.28 -25.34
N GLN A 22 -4.81 30.32 -25.05
CA GLN A 22 -5.25 29.01 -24.56
C GLN A 22 -5.86 29.28 -23.18
N GLN A 23 -7.20 29.35 -23.14
CA GLN A 23 -7.92 29.28 -21.89
C GLN A 23 -7.43 28.04 -21.12
N PRO A 24 -7.12 28.15 -19.82
CA PRO A 24 -6.73 26.99 -19.04
C PRO A 24 -7.82 25.93 -19.19
N LYS A 25 -7.45 24.74 -19.68
CA LYS A 25 -8.40 23.62 -19.75
C LYS A 25 -9.02 23.43 -18.36
N PRO A 26 -10.34 23.24 -18.26
CA PRO A 26 -10.96 22.96 -16.98
C PRO A 26 -10.29 21.72 -16.37
N PRO A 27 -10.13 21.67 -15.04
CA PRO A 27 -9.56 20.50 -14.39
C PRO A 27 -10.34 19.24 -14.79
N PRO A 28 -9.67 18.08 -14.93
CA PRO A 28 -10.35 16.82 -15.17
C PRO A 28 -11.44 16.58 -14.12
N ALA A 29 -12.55 15.98 -14.56
CA ALA A 29 -13.66 15.69 -13.66
C ALA A 29 -13.21 14.76 -12.51
N PRO A 30 -13.75 14.96 -11.29
CA PRO A 30 -13.46 14.09 -10.16
C PRO A 30 -13.75 12.62 -10.49
N LEU A 31 -12.90 11.72 -9.98
CA LEU A 31 -13.11 10.29 -10.14
C LEU A 31 -14.40 9.87 -9.41
N GLN A 32 -15.33 9.24 -10.14
CA GLN A 32 -16.57 8.76 -9.53
C GLN A 32 -16.34 7.46 -8.75
N TYR A 33 -16.96 7.36 -7.57
CA TYR A 33 -16.93 6.15 -6.74
C TYR A 33 -17.37 4.89 -7.52
N ARG A 34 -16.64 3.79 -7.31
CA ARG A 34 -16.97 2.45 -7.82
C ARG A 34 -16.47 1.38 -6.86
N ARG A 35 -17.19 0.26 -6.75
CA ARG A 35 -16.73 -0.96 -6.06
C ARG A 35 -15.61 -1.69 -6.83
N PRO A 36 -14.89 -2.62 -6.17
CA PRO A 36 -13.96 -3.54 -6.81
C PRO A 36 -14.52 -4.16 -8.11
N LYS A 37 -13.68 -4.31 -9.13
CA LYS A 37 -14.10 -4.74 -10.48
C LYS A 37 -14.92 -6.04 -10.46
N PHE A 38 -14.53 -6.99 -9.61
CA PHE A 38 -15.19 -8.29 -9.49
C PHE A 38 -16.51 -8.28 -8.71
N LEU A 39 -16.85 -7.17 -8.03
CA LEU A 39 -18.15 -6.97 -7.39
C LEU A 39 -19.16 -6.19 -8.26
N ARG A 40 -18.74 -5.73 -9.44
CA ARG A 40 -19.63 -4.99 -10.34
C ARG A 40 -20.74 -5.90 -10.85
N GLY A 41 -22.00 -5.52 -10.59
CA GLY A 41 -23.18 -6.31 -10.93
C GLY A 41 -23.53 -7.40 -9.90
N ALA A 42 -22.79 -7.52 -8.79
CA ALA A 42 -23.27 -8.28 -7.65
C ALA A 42 -24.52 -7.59 -7.08
N VAL A 43 -25.52 -8.36 -6.65
CA VAL A 43 -26.67 -7.84 -5.90
C VAL A 43 -26.19 -7.49 -4.49
N CYS A 44 -25.49 -6.37 -4.36
CA CYS A 44 -25.36 -5.70 -3.08
C CYS A 44 -26.73 -5.09 -2.79
N ALA A 45 -27.33 -5.39 -1.63
CA ALA A 45 -28.50 -4.64 -1.20
C ALA A 45 -28.12 -3.15 -1.28
N GLU A 46 -28.94 -2.35 -1.97
CA GLU A 46 -28.78 -0.90 -1.96
C GLU A 46 -28.66 -0.43 -0.52
N LYS A 47 -27.86 0.62 -0.27
CA LYS A 47 -27.65 1.20 1.07
C LYS A 47 -29.01 1.70 1.59
N LEU A 48 -29.77 0.81 2.20
CA LEU A 48 -30.95 1.16 2.98
C LEU A 48 -30.42 1.79 4.28
N PRO A 49 -30.95 2.95 4.72
CA PRO A 49 -30.52 3.60 5.96
C PRO A 49 -30.49 2.59 7.13
N GLY A 50 -29.42 2.59 7.92
CA GLY A 50 -29.21 1.65 9.02
C GLY A 50 -28.80 0.21 8.62
N LYS A 51 -28.81 -0.18 7.34
CA LYS A 51 -28.38 -1.52 6.91
C LYS A 51 -26.96 -1.52 6.33
N ARG A 52 -26.11 -2.40 6.87
CA ARG A 52 -24.74 -2.66 6.38
C ARG A 52 -24.66 -4.03 5.68
N PRO A 53 -25.11 -4.15 4.42
CA PRO A 53 -25.10 -5.44 3.72
C PRO A 53 -23.66 -5.93 3.48
N ILE A 54 -23.50 -7.26 3.47
CA ILE A 54 -22.23 -7.90 3.11
C ILE A 54 -22.27 -8.19 1.61
N CYS A 55 -21.34 -7.60 0.89
CA CYS A 55 -21.14 -7.80 -0.53
C CYS A 55 -20.08 -8.87 -0.76
N CYS A 56 -20.29 -9.74 -1.75
CA CYS A 56 -19.36 -10.79 -2.13
C CYS A 56 -19.53 -11.12 -3.62
N PRO A 57 -18.51 -11.72 -4.28
CA PRO A 57 -18.65 -12.20 -5.64
C PRO A 57 -19.79 -13.23 -5.76
N SER A 58 -20.48 -13.25 -6.91
CA SER A 58 -21.47 -14.30 -7.19
C SER A 58 -20.80 -15.67 -7.27
N ARG A 59 -21.51 -16.72 -6.86
CA ARG A 59 -21.05 -18.12 -7.04
C ARG A 59 -20.81 -18.46 -8.51
N ASP A 60 -21.50 -17.80 -9.43
CA ASP A 60 -21.32 -17.99 -10.89
C ASP A 60 -20.05 -17.30 -11.44
N ARG A 61 -19.37 -16.49 -10.62
CA ARG A 61 -18.15 -15.75 -10.98
C ARG A 61 -17.11 -15.90 -9.87
N PRO A 62 -16.61 -17.13 -9.62
CA PRO A 62 -15.59 -17.36 -8.61
C PRO A 62 -14.32 -16.58 -8.94
N LEU A 63 -13.60 -16.14 -7.92
CA LEU A 63 -12.30 -15.53 -8.10
C LEU A 63 -11.25 -16.58 -8.41
N GLN A 64 -10.14 -16.15 -9.01
CA GLN A 64 -9.02 -17.02 -9.32
C GLN A 64 -8.45 -17.65 -8.04
N TRP A 65 -7.74 -18.77 -8.18
CA TRP A 65 -7.11 -19.48 -7.06
C TRP A 65 -8.11 -19.92 -5.97
N ASN A 66 -9.39 -20.08 -6.31
CA ASN A 66 -10.47 -20.36 -5.36
C ASN A 66 -10.54 -19.34 -4.20
N THR A 67 -10.20 -18.08 -4.48
CA THR A 67 -10.16 -17.00 -3.50
C THR A 67 -11.57 -16.62 -3.05
N GLY A 68 -11.75 -16.45 -1.74
CA GLY A 68 -12.93 -15.80 -1.18
C GLY A 68 -12.72 -14.31 -0.96
N TYR A 69 -13.77 -13.51 -1.20
CA TYR A 69 -13.79 -12.09 -0.84
C TYR A 69 -15.16 -11.69 -0.30
N ALA A 70 -15.15 -10.83 0.72
CA ALA A 70 -16.35 -10.13 1.17
C ALA A 70 -16.01 -8.74 1.69
N GLU A 71 -16.96 -7.81 1.55
CA GLU A 71 -16.85 -6.47 2.11
C GLU A 71 -18.17 -5.97 2.71
N THR A 72 -18.10 -5.04 3.65
CA THR A 72 -19.26 -4.26 4.11
C THR A 72 -18.88 -2.80 4.31
N VAL A 73 -19.83 -1.89 4.10
CA VAL A 73 -19.60 -0.47 4.32
C VAL A 73 -19.61 -0.14 5.81
N ASN A 74 -18.89 0.90 6.21
CA ASN A 74 -18.89 1.51 7.53
C ASN A 74 -20.31 1.87 8.03
N SER A 75 -20.41 2.15 9.32
CA SER A 75 -21.66 2.54 9.97
C SER A 75 -21.95 4.03 9.82
N GLU A 76 -22.13 4.48 8.57
CA GLU A 76 -22.50 5.86 8.21
C GLU A 76 -21.41 6.92 8.49
N LYS A 77 -20.14 6.51 8.64
CA LYS A 77 -18.98 7.43 8.67
C LYS A 77 -18.82 8.17 7.35
N SER A 78 -19.10 7.51 6.23
CA SER A 78 -19.03 8.08 4.88
C SER A 78 -20.20 7.59 4.01
N GLU A 79 -20.38 8.27 2.87
CA GLU A 79 -21.42 7.92 1.90
C GLU A 79 -21.13 6.57 1.23
N PHE A 80 -19.86 6.31 0.91
CA PHE A 80 -19.40 5.15 0.16
C PHE A 80 -18.38 4.35 0.96
N ASN A 81 -18.24 3.06 0.65
CA ASN A 81 -17.13 2.27 1.19
C ASN A 81 -15.84 2.77 0.53
N GLU A 82 -14.88 3.24 1.31
CA GLU A 82 -13.63 3.80 0.79
C GLU A 82 -12.57 2.71 0.50
N ASP A 83 -12.79 1.48 0.97
CA ASP A 83 -11.96 0.32 0.64
C ASP A 83 -12.05 -0.03 -0.85
N GLN A 84 -10.94 -0.57 -1.35
CA GLN A 84 -10.86 -1.24 -2.64
C GLN A 84 -10.06 -2.53 -2.56
N ALA A 85 -10.28 -3.38 -3.55
CA ALA A 85 -9.62 -4.66 -3.65
C ALA A 85 -9.36 -5.05 -5.11
N THR A 86 -8.25 -5.72 -5.35
CA THR A 86 -7.88 -6.28 -6.65
C THR A 86 -7.32 -7.68 -6.48
N CYS A 87 -7.78 -8.61 -7.32
CA CYS A 87 -7.23 -9.96 -7.43
C CYS A 87 -7.08 -10.31 -8.92
N CYS A 88 -5.90 -10.72 -9.36
CA CYS A 88 -5.65 -11.12 -10.73
C CYS A 88 -4.37 -11.95 -10.89
N GLN A 89 -4.29 -12.67 -12.00
CA GLN A 89 -3.06 -13.27 -12.49
C GLN A 89 -2.20 -12.19 -13.15
N ILE A 90 -0.91 -12.15 -12.81
CA ILE A 90 0.08 -11.30 -13.47
C ILE A 90 0.89 -12.17 -14.42
N SER A 91 1.06 -11.71 -15.66
CA SER A 91 1.94 -12.33 -16.64
C SER A 91 3.10 -11.38 -16.94
N ILE A 92 4.30 -11.82 -16.61
CA ILE A 92 5.54 -11.06 -16.73
C ILE A 92 6.24 -11.57 -17.99
N ARG A 93 6.39 -10.70 -18.99
CA ARG A 93 7.02 -11.06 -20.25
C ARG A 93 8.54 -11.23 -20.04
N LYS A 94 9.10 -12.40 -20.37
CA LYS A 94 10.55 -12.56 -20.47
C LYS A 94 11.05 -11.71 -21.65
N ARG A 95 11.89 -10.73 -21.37
CA ARG A 95 12.71 -10.06 -22.39
C ARG A 95 14.01 -10.86 -22.46
N GLN A 96 14.30 -11.50 -23.60
CA GLN A 96 15.65 -12.00 -23.86
C GLN A 96 16.46 -10.80 -24.36
N PHE A 97 17.31 -10.20 -23.52
CA PHE A 97 18.37 -9.35 -24.06
C PHE A 97 19.41 -10.27 -24.70
N GLY A 98 19.31 -10.45 -26.01
CA GLY A 98 20.31 -11.17 -26.79
C GLY A 98 21.68 -10.52 -26.61
N HIS A 99 22.69 -11.36 -26.36
CA HIS A 99 24.08 -11.01 -26.54
C HIS A 99 24.25 -10.27 -27.88
N GLY A 100 24.93 -9.13 -27.84
CA GLY A 100 24.88 -8.14 -28.90
C GLY A 100 25.10 -8.70 -30.30
N GLU A 101 24.22 -8.31 -31.21
CA GLU A 101 24.46 -7.81 -32.55
C GLU A 101 23.10 -7.34 -33.11
N GLU A 102 23.05 -6.14 -33.69
CA GLU A 102 21.81 -5.46 -34.12
C GLU A 102 21.07 -6.18 -35.28
N GLU A 103 21.54 -7.34 -35.75
CA GLU A 103 20.99 -8.05 -36.91
C GLU A 103 19.92 -9.12 -36.58
N ASP A 104 19.74 -9.52 -35.31
CA ASP A 104 18.82 -10.63 -34.94
C ASP A 104 17.40 -10.21 -34.50
N GLN A 105 17.03 -8.93 -34.63
CA GLN A 105 15.69 -8.47 -34.27
C GLN A 105 14.57 -9.11 -35.11
N GLN A 106 14.89 -9.63 -36.30
CA GLN A 106 13.90 -10.24 -37.19
C GLN A 106 13.62 -11.72 -36.87
N TRP A 107 14.53 -12.42 -36.21
CA TRP A 107 14.35 -13.83 -35.78
C TRP A 107 13.60 -13.96 -34.43
N LEU A 108 13.68 -12.96 -33.56
CA LEU A 108 12.94 -12.90 -32.28
C LEU A 108 11.41 -12.80 -32.43
N ILE A 109 10.89 -12.52 -33.62
CA ILE A 109 9.44 -12.47 -33.91
C ILE A 109 8.82 -13.87 -33.97
N LEU A 110 9.62 -14.93 -34.17
CA LEU A 110 9.14 -16.31 -34.34
C LEU A 110 9.11 -17.14 -33.05
N CYS A 111 9.76 -16.69 -31.97
CA CYS A 111 9.68 -17.35 -30.68
C CYS A 111 8.41 -16.89 -29.94
N SER A 112 7.58 -17.85 -29.51
CA SER A 112 6.44 -17.54 -28.64
C SER A 112 6.97 -16.90 -27.35
N PRO A 113 6.44 -15.75 -26.91
CA PRO A 113 6.92 -15.10 -25.70
C PRO A 113 6.73 -16.04 -24.51
N GLU A 114 7.83 -16.37 -23.83
CA GLU A 114 7.77 -17.04 -22.55
C GLU A 114 7.32 -16.03 -21.48
N TYR A 115 6.32 -16.42 -20.69
CA TYR A 115 5.84 -15.61 -19.58
C TYR A 115 6.18 -16.30 -18.27
N LEU A 116 6.65 -15.50 -17.31
CA LEU A 116 6.61 -15.89 -15.91
C LEU A 116 5.26 -15.44 -15.34
N THR A 117 4.52 -16.38 -14.77
CA THR A 117 3.18 -16.13 -14.25
C THR A 117 3.20 -16.06 -12.72
N GLY A 118 2.40 -15.16 -12.16
CA GLY A 118 2.16 -15.05 -10.73
C GLY A 118 0.71 -14.68 -10.44
N TYR A 119 0.35 -14.65 -9.16
CA TYR A 119 -0.99 -14.28 -8.68
C TYR A 119 -0.88 -13.14 -7.69
N TYR A 120 -1.79 -12.18 -7.81
CA TYR A 120 -1.76 -10.93 -7.08
C TYR A 120 -3.09 -10.71 -6.38
N TRP A 121 -3.01 -10.35 -5.10
CA TRP A 121 -4.12 -9.88 -4.29
C TRP A 121 -3.72 -8.59 -3.61
N ALA A 122 -4.64 -7.64 -3.53
CA ALA A 122 -4.40 -6.41 -2.80
C ALA A 122 -5.66 -5.81 -2.18
N LEU A 123 -5.48 -5.22 -1.01
CA LEU A 123 -6.45 -4.40 -0.29
C LEU A 123 -5.91 -2.98 -0.18
N PHE A 124 -6.83 -2.03 -0.29
CA PHE A 124 -6.55 -0.60 -0.17
C PHE A 124 -7.63 0.01 0.71
N ASP A 125 -7.28 0.33 1.94
CA ASP A 125 -8.18 1.02 2.88
C ASP A 125 -8.11 2.53 2.58
N GLY A 126 -9.20 3.10 2.08
CA GLY A 126 -9.24 4.50 1.63
C GLY A 126 -9.60 5.46 2.75
N HIS A 127 -9.04 6.68 2.71
CA HIS A 127 -9.40 7.73 3.65
C HIS A 127 -9.42 9.10 2.99
N GLY A 128 -10.31 9.96 3.49
CA GLY A 128 -10.50 11.30 2.94
C GLY A 128 -11.07 11.27 1.52
N GLY A 129 -11.77 10.19 1.16
CA GLY A 129 -12.26 9.89 -0.17
C GLY A 129 -11.79 8.52 -0.68
N SER A 130 -12.49 7.98 -1.68
CA SER A 130 -12.21 6.67 -2.28
C SER A 130 -11.27 6.73 -3.49
N GLU A 131 -10.85 7.94 -3.90
CA GLU A 131 -10.20 8.12 -5.20
C GLU A 131 -8.79 7.54 -5.22
N ALA A 132 -8.06 7.63 -4.11
CA ALA A 132 -6.72 7.06 -3.99
C ALA A 132 -6.76 5.53 -4.03
N SER A 133 -7.66 4.91 -3.25
CA SER A 133 -7.84 3.45 -3.23
C SER A 133 -8.34 2.93 -4.59
N ILE A 134 -9.23 3.66 -5.28
CA ILE A 134 -9.67 3.30 -6.64
C ILE A 134 -8.52 3.38 -7.64
N MET A 135 -7.70 4.42 -7.60
CA MET A 135 -6.53 4.50 -8.48
C MET A 135 -5.51 3.40 -8.17
N ALA A 136 -5.18 3.19 -6.91
CA ALA A 136 -4.25 2.13 -6.50
C ALA A 136 -4.73 0.75 -6.96
N SER A 137 -6.02 0.44 -6.80
CA SER A 137 -6.62 -0.82 -7.23
C SER A 137 -6.59 -1.01 -8.75
N ASN A 138 -6.66 0.08 -9.52
CA ASN A 138 -6.56 0.05 -10.97
C ASN A 138 -5.14 -0.03 -11.53
N TYR A 139 -4.11 0.40 -10.78
CA TYR A 139 -2.79 0.63 -11.36
C TYR A 139 -1.61 -0.04 -10.65
N LEU A 140 -1.68 -0.34 -9.35
CA LEU A 140 -0.50 -0.85 -8.63
C LEU A 140 0.00 -2.18 -9.21
N HIS A 141 -0.90 -3.09 -9.57
CA HIS A 141 -0.57 -4.35 -10.25
C HIS A 141 0.08 -4.15 -11.63
N CYS A 142 -0.27 -3.07 -12.34
CA CYS A 142 0.38 -2.70 -13.61
C CYS A 142 1.80 -2.21 -13.38
N CYS A 143 2.02 -1.36 -12.36
CA CYS A 143 3.34 -0.91 -11.96
C CYS A 143 4.22 -2.09 -11.54
N ILE A 144 3.70 -3.01 -10.72
CA ILE A 144 4.41 -4.21 -10.28
C ILE A 144 4.81 -5.07 -11.48
N ARG A 145 3.87 -5.38 -12.38
CA ARG A 145 4.17 -6.14 -13.60
C ARG A 145 5.31 -5.50 -14.39
N GLN A 146 5.25 -4.20 -14.63
CA GLN A 146 6.28 -3.48 -15.38
C GLN A 146 7.65 -3.54 -14.69
N LYS A 147 7.71 -3.31 -13.36
CA LYS A 147 8.98 -3.37 -12.63
C LYS A 147 9.57 -4.78 -12.60
N LEU A 148 8.73 -5.82 -12.53
CA LEU A 148 9.18 -7.22 -12.62
C LEU A 148 9.66 -7.56 -14.03
N GLU A 149 9.02 -7.05 -15.08
CA GLU A 149 9.49 -7.22 -16.47
C GLU A 149 10.87 -6.60 -16.69
N ASP A 150 11.17 -5.48 -16.02
CA ASP A 150 12.47 -4.80 -16.13
C ASP A 150 13.61 -5.54 -15.41
N VAL A 151 13.30 -6.49 -14.51
CA VAL A 151 14.30 -7.24 -13.73
C VAL A 151 14.16 -8.76 -13.84
N ILE A 152 13.40 -9.26 -14.83
CA ILE A 152 13.03 -10.67 -14.95
C ILE A 152 14.23 -11.61 -15.01
N GLU A 153 15.31 -11.20 -15.65
CA GLU A 153 16.56 -11.97 -15.73
C GLU A 153 17.16 -12.20 -14.33
N GLY A 154 17.16 -11.18 -13.47
CA GLY A 154 17.60 -11.31 -12.07
C GLY A 154 16.64 -12.13 -11.20
N ILE A 155 15.40 -12.33 -11.64
CA ILE A 155 14.41 -13.18 -10.96
C ILE A 155 14.56 -14.64 -11.38
N THR A 156 14.96 -14.91 -12.62
CA THR A 156 15.06 -16.28 -13.16
C THR A 156 16.41 -16.94 -12.95
N GLU A 157 17.47 -16.17 -12.68
CA GLU A 157 18.82 -16.70 -12.41
C GLU A 157 19.04 -16.99 -10.92
N ASP A 158 19.73 -18.08 -10.58
CA ASP A 158 20.02 -18.46 -9.18
C ASP A 158 20.88 -17.41 -8.45
N ASN A 159 21.78 -16.77 -9.19
CA ASN A 159 22.55 -15.62 -8.74
C ASN A 159 22.25 -14.45 -9.70
N PRO A 160 21.46 -13.45 -9.26
CA PRO A 160 21.16 -12.30 -10.07
C PRO A 160 22.45 -11.61 -10.53
N PRO A 161 22.65 -11.36 -11.84
CA PRO A 161 23.86 -10.74 -12.31
C PRO A 161 23.90 -9.25 -11.92
N MET A 162 25.07 -8.75 -11.53
CA MET A 162 25.28 -7.31 -11.29
C MET A 162 24.99 -6.45 -12.53
N HIS A 163 25.25 -6.98 -13.73
CA HIS A 163 25.01 -6.31 -15.00
C HIS A 163 24.14 -7.18 -15.91
N LEU A 164 22.89 -6.77 -16.12
CA LEU A 164 21.99 -7.35 -17.13
C LEU A 164 22.55 -7.23 -18.56
N SER A 165 23.47 -6.28 -18.80
CA SER A 165 24.16 -6.13 -20.09
C SER A 165 25.22 -7.21 -20.40
N GLY A 166 25.45 -8.17 -19.50
CA GLY A 166 26.43 -9.25 -19.68
C GLY A 166 27.90 -8.81 -19.58
N LYS A 167 28.18 -7.55 -19.20
CA LYS A 167 29.55 -7.06 -19.01
C LYS A 167 30.13 -7.61 -17.69
N CYS A 168 31.14 -8.46 -17.81
CA CYS A 168 31.94 -8.94 -16.68
C CYS A 168 32.81 -7.79 -16.15
N ILE A 169 32.77 -7.50 -14.84
CA ILE A 169 33.81 -6.68 -14.21
C ILE A 169 35.09 -7.51 -14.16
N CYS A 170 36.21 -6.88 -14.47
CA CYS A 170 37.54 -7.48 -14.45
C CYS A 170 37.70 -8.42 -13.25
N GLN A 171 37.93 -9.71 -13.50
CA GLN A 171 38.07 -10.76 -12.47
C GLN A 171 39.17 -10.46 -11.43
N ASN A 172 40.05 -9.51 -11.75
CA ASN A 172 41.19 -9.10 -10.94
C ASN A 172 41.14 -7.60 -10.62
N ASP A 173 39.98 -7.01 -10.32
CA ASP A 173 39.96 -5.67 -9.70
C ASP A 173 40.51 -5.80 -8.26
N PRO A 174 41.76 -5.38 -8.00
CA PRO A 174 42.40 -5.57 -6.71
C PRO A 174 41.88 -4.60 -5.64
N LEU A 175 40.95 -3.70 -6.00
CA LEU A 175 40.32 -2.74 -5.11
C LEU A 175 38.89 -3.16 -4.70
N PHE A 176 38.30 -4.17 -5.35
CA PHE A 176 36.96 -4.66 -5.02
C PHE A 176 37.03 -5.86 -4.07
N VAL A 177 36.47 -5.64 -2.89
CA VAL A 177 36.19 -6.61 -1.84
C VAL A 177 34.95 -7.41 -2.27
N GLU A 178 34.96 -8.73 -2.08
CA GLU A 178 33.90 -9.73 -2.35
C GLU A 178 32.51 -9.17 -2.75
N GLU A 179 31.99 -9.64 -3.88
CA GLU A 179 30.64 -9.29 -4.33
C GLU A 179 29.60 -9.70 -3.27
N LYS A 180 28.67 -8.77 -2.96
CA LYS A 180 27.59 -9.06 -2.02
C LYS A 180 26.72 -10.17 -2.59
N LYS A 181 26.39 -11.16 -1.75
CA LYS A 181 25.40 -12.17 -2.12
C LYS A 181 24.01 -11.54 -2.18
N ILE A 182 23.43 -11.49 -3.37
CA ILE A 182 22.06 -11.03 -3.63
C ILE A 182 21.24 -12.24 -4.07
N HIS A 183 20.04 -12.39 -3.53
CA HIS A 183 19.11 -13.47 -3.87
C HIS A 183 17.99 -12.95 -4.79
N GLN A 184 17.35 -13.86 -5.54
CA GLN A 184 16.19 -13.56 -6.41
C GLN A 184 15.10 -12.74 -5.68
N GLU A 185 14.82 -13.10 -4.41
CA GLU A 185 13.84 -12.41 -3.59
C GLU A 185 14.18 -10.93 -3.36
N ASN A 186 15.46 -10.57 -3.28
CA ASN A 186 15.87 -9.17 -3.11
C ASN A 186 15.55 -8.34 -4.36
N VAL A 187 15.64 -8.96 -5.54
CA VAL A 187 15.29 -8.33 -6.82
C VAL A 187 13.78 -8.08 -6.89
N VAL A 188 12.97 -9.06 -6.49
CA VAL A 188 11.50 -8.92 -6.42
C VAL A 188 11.10 -7.86 -5.39
N ILE A 189 11.71 -7.84 -4.20
CA ILE A 189 11.48 -6.82 -3.17
C ILE A 189 11.73 -5.42 -3.73
N GLY A 190 12.89 -5.19 -4.37
CA GLY A 190 13.21 -3.89 -4.96
C GLY A 190 12.24 -3.47 -6.07
N ALA A 191 11.74 -4.42 -6.87
CA ALA A 191 10.71 -4.16 -7.87
C ALA A 191 9.36 -3.76 -7.24
N LEU A 192 8.95 -4.40 -6.14
CA LEU A 192 7.74 -4.05 -5.39
C LEU A 192 7.86 -2.64 -4.79
N GLU A 193 8.96 -2.33 -4.11
CA GLU A 193 9.20 -1.00 -3.54
C GLU A 193 9.16 0.10 -4.60
N SER A 194 9.82 -0.14 -5.74
CA SER A 194 9.83 0.78 -6.89
C SER A 194 8.44 0.95 -7.50
N ALA A 195 7.62 -0.10 -7.52
CA ALA A 195 6.27 -0.05 -8.06
C ALA A 195 5.33 0.77 -7.17
N PHE A 196 5.47 0.67 -5.84
CA PHE A 196 4.71 1.50 -4.90
C PHE A 196 5.05 2.99 -5.08
N GLN A 197 6.33 3.33 -5.25
CA GLN A 197 6.76 4.71 -5.53
C GLN A 197 6.17 5.25 -6.84
N GLU A 198 6.22 4.46 -7.91
CA GLU A 198 5.66 4.85 -9.21
C GLU A 198 4.14 5.07 -9.12
N CYS A 199 3.44 4.15 -8.44
CA CYS A 199 2.00 4.26 -8.23
C CYS A 199 1.64 5.50 -7.39
N ASP A 200 2.35 5.75 -6.30
CA ASP A 200 2.16 6.93 -5.44
C ASP A 200 2.37 8.24 -6.23
N LYS A 201 3.43 8.31 -7.03
CA LYS A 201 3.73 9.48 -7.87
C LYS A 201 2.61 9.76 -8.86
N MET A 202 2.08 8.73 -9.52
CA MET A 202 0.98 8.86 -10.46
C MET A 202 -0.32 9.28 -9.77
N ILE A 203 -0.66 8.67 -8.63
CA ILE A 203 -1.79 9.10 -7.78
C ILE A 203 -1.63 10.59 -7.42
N GLY A 204 -0.45 11.01 -6.98
CA GLY A 204 -0.16 12.39 -6.63
C GLY A 204 -0.32 13.38 -7.79
N GLN A 205 0.02 12.98 -9.01
CA GLN A 205 -0.19 13.79 -10.21
C GLN A 205 -1.68 13.97 -10.53
N GLU A 206 -2.44 12.88 -10.52
CA GLU A 206 -3.88 12.89 -10.78
C GLU A 206 -4.65 13.69 -9.70
N MET A 207 -4.34 13.46 -8.42
CA MET A 207 -4.96 14.20 -7.31
C MET A 207 -4.72 15.70 -7.38
N LYS A 208 -3.51 16.11 -7.80
CA LYS A 208 -3.20 17.53 -8.04
C LYS A 208 -3.99 18.10 -9.21
N ALA A 209 -4.19 17.33 -10.27
CA ALA A 209 -4.95 17.75 -11.44
C ALA A 209 -6.45 17.90 -11.13
N SER A 210 -7.02 17.01 -10.31
CA SER A 210 -8.44 17.03 -9.91
C SER A 210 -8.72 17.82 -8.62
N ASN A 211 -7.68 18.36 -7.96
CA ASN A 211 -7.77 19.06 -6.67
C ASN A 211 -8.41 18.21 -5.56
N GLN A 212 -7.99 16.95 -5.47
CA GLN A 212 -8.42 15.96 -4.47
C GLN A 212 -7.26 15.64 -3.52
N SER A 213 -7.58 15.25 -2.28
CA SER A 213 -6.57 15.01 -1.24
C SER A 213 -6.65 13.63 -0.59
N ALA A 214 -7.36 12.69 -1.19
CA ALA A 214 -7.54 11.36 -0.63
C ALA A 214 -6.21 10.58 -0.54
N GLY A 215 -6.17 9.64 0.40
CA GLY A 215 -5.10 8.68 0.58
C GLY A 215 -5.65 7.28 0.77
N CYS A 216 -4.76 6.29 0.82
CA CYS A 216 -5.12 4.94 1.17
C CYS A 216 -3.93 4.15 1.72
N THR A 217 -4.22 3.12 2.49
CA THR A 217 -3.26 2.04 2.75
C THR A 217 -3.09 1.18 1.50
N ALA A 218 -2.04 0.37 1.47
CA ALA A 218 -1.85 -0.63 0.43
C ALA A 218 -1.21 -1.88 1.00
N LEU A 219 -1.94 -2.99 0.92
CA LEU A 219 -1.49 -4.31 1.32
C LEU A 219 -1.56 -5.25 0.13
N VAL A 220 -0.42 -5.79 -0.30
CA VAL A 220 -0.27 -6.67 -1.45
C VAL A 220 0.24 -8.03 -1.02
N ALA A 221 -0.35 -9.09 -1.56
CA ALA A 221 0.23 -10.43 -1.57
C ALA A 221 0.48 -10.84 -3.03
N LEU A 222 1.73 -11.16 -3.36
CA LEU A 222 2.16 -11.62 -4.68
C LEU A 222 2.73 -13.03 -4.55
N TYR A 223 2.08 -14.01 -5.17
CA TYR A 223 2.66 -15.34 -5.36
C TYR A 223 3.45 -15.38 -6.67
N LEU A 224 4.74 -15.69 -6.60
CA LEU A 224 5.64 -15.78 -7.73
C LEU A 224 6.74 -16.83 -7.46
N GLN A 225 6.90 -17.80 -8.37
CA GLN A 225 7.91 -18.87 -8.29
C GLN A 225 7.94 -19.61 -6.93
N GLY A 226 6.78 -20.03 -6.43
CA GLY A 226 6.69 -20.76 -5.16
C GLY A 226 6.91 -19.92 -3.91
N ARG A 227 7.02 -18.59 -4.03
CA ARG A 227 7.17 -17.67 -2.90
C ARG A 227 6.02 -16.69 -2.83
N LEU A 228 5.60 -16.36 -1.61
CA LEU A 228 4.62 -15.33 -1.33
C LEU A 228 5.34 -14.08 -0.81
N TYR A 229 5.22 -12.98 -1.54
CA TYR A 229 5.73 -11.66 -1.17
C TYR A 229 4.59 -10.82 -0.61
N VAL A 230 4.65 -10.46 0.67
CA VAL A 230 3.64 -9.63 1.34
C VAL A 230 4.21 -8.23 1.53
N ALA A 231 3.75 -7.27 0.73
CA ALA A 231 4.16 -5.87 0.79
C ALA A 231 3.09 -5.03 1.49
N ASN A 232 3.41 -4.45 2.64
CA ASN A 232 2.47 -3.66 3.44
C ASN A 232 2.91 -2.20 3.61
N ALA A 233 2.00 -1.27 3.32
CA ALA A 233 2.11 0.17 3.59
C ALA A 233 0.79 0.68 4.20
N GLY A 234 0.69 0.61 5.52
CA GLY A 234 -0.50 1.01 6.29
C GLY A 234 -0.77 0.05 7.45
N ASP A 235 -2.00 0.03 7.94
CA ASP A 235 -2.49 -0.77 9.08
C ASP A 235 -3.43 -1.93 8.68
N SER A 236 -3.65 -2.15 7.38
CA SER A 236 -4.14 -3.44 6.89
C SER A 236 -3.16 -4.57 7.24
N ARG A 237 -3.67 -5.79 7.46
CA ARG A 237 -2.83 -6.94 7.85
C ARG A 237 -3.12 -8.24 7.12
N VAL A 238 -2.11 -9.12 7.17
CA VAL A 238 -2.14 -10.49 6.67
C VAL A 238 -1.78 -11.50 7.76
N LEU A 239 -2.62 -12.51 7.92
CA LEU A 239 -2.41 -13.63 8.84
C LEU A 239 -2.52 -14.95 8.08
N LEU A 240 -1.48 -15.76 8.13
CA LEU A 240 -1.56 -17.16 7.72
C LEU A 240 -2.11 -17.99 8.88
N VAL A 241 -3.26 -18.64 8.66
CA VAL A 241 -3.88 -19.57 9.60
C VAL A 241 -3.62 -20.99 9.14
N ARG A 242 -2.99 -21.78 10.03
CA ARG A 242 -2.79 -23.22 9.87
C ARG A 242 -3.57 -23.97 10.94
N LYS A 243 -3.71 -25.29 10.76
CA LYS A 243 -4.39 -26.17 11.73
C LYS A 243 -3.91 -26.01 13.17
N ARG A 244 -2.59 -25.81 13.37
CA ARG A 244 -1.95 -25.76 14.71
C ARG A 244 -1.19 -24.48 15.02
N SER A 245 -1.07 -23.57 14.06
CA SER A 245 -0.31 -22.33 14.24
C SER A 245 -0.95 -21.18 13.49
N ILE A 246 -0.51 -19.97 13.83
CA ILE A 246 -0.77 -18.74 13.08
C ILE A 246 0.56 -18.06 12.82
N VAL A 247 0.70 -17.45 11.65
CA VAL A 247 1.91 -16.73 11.26
C VAL A 247 1.49 -15.36 10.72
N PRO A 248 1.69 -14.27 11.47
CA PRO A 248 1.51 -12.93 10.94
C PRO A 248 2.54 -12.69 9.82
N LEU A 249 2.06 -12.37 8.61
CA LEU A 249 2.93 -12.08 7.45
C LEU A 249 3.04 -10.58 7.16
N SER A 250 2.42 -9.75 7.99
CA SER A 250 2.66 -8.31 8.01
C SER A 250 2.46 -7.73 9.41
N THR A 251 2.98 -6.52 9.62
CA THR A 251 2.75 -5.69 10.80
C THR A 251 2.19 -4.34 10.38
N GLU A 252 1.41 -3.71 11.26
CA GLU A 252 0.82 -2.39 11.04
C GLU A 252 1.87 -1.27 11.06
N PHE A 253 1.67 -0.27 10.21
CA PHE A 253 2.47 0.95 10.15
C PHE A 253 1.73 2.14 10.76
N THR A 254 1.54 2.10 12.07
CA THR A 254 1.08 3.25 12.84
C THR A 254 2.23 4.24 13.10
N PRO A 255 1.96 5.49 13.48
CA PRO A 255 2.98 6.45 13.87
C PRO A 255 3.91 5.93 14.97
N GLU A 256 3.40 5.11 15.90
CA GLU A 256 4.20 4.51 16.98
C GLU A 256 5.12 3.40 16.48
N THR A 257 4.61 2.47 15.65
CA THR A 257 5.41 1.36 15.15
C THR A 257 6.51 1.82 14.19
N ASP A 258 6.29 2.92 13.47
CA ASP A 258 7.26 3.52 12.54
C ASP A 258 8.00 4.74 13.12
N ARG A 259 7.90 4.95 14.45
CA ARG A 259 8.45 6.13 15.17
C ARG A 259 9.89 6.43 14.79
N LYS A 260 10.75 5.41 14.80
CA LYS A 260 12.18 5.59 14.55
C LYS A 260 12.45 6.18 13.17
N ARG A 261 11.73 5.74 12.14
CA ARG A 261 11.84 6.29 10.78
C ARG A 261 11.40 7.76 10.76
N ILE A 262 10.25 8.06 11.36
CA ILE A 262 9.69 9.42 11.42
C ILE A 262 10.67 10.38 12.12
N GLN A 263 11.17 10.01 13.30
CA GLN A 263 12.13 10.83 14.05
C GLN A 263 13.48 10.94 13.35
N HIS A 264 13.95 9.86 12.71
CA HIS A 264 15.19 9.88 11.95
C HIS A 264 15.11 10.84 10.77
N LEU A 265 13.98 10.88 10.06
CA LEU A 265 13.76 11.84 8.98
C LEU A 265 13.82 13.29 9.49
N ALA A 266 13.21 13.58 10.64
CA ALA A 266 13.31 14.89 11.28
C ALA A 266 14.71 15.23 11.78
N PHE A 267 15.51 14.22 12.16
CA PHE A 267 16.92 14.41 12.53
C PHE A 267 17.77 14.79 11.30
N ILE A 268 17.61 14.08 10.18
CA ILE A 268 18.36 14.36 8.94
C ILE A 268 17.89 15.67 8.28
N TYR A 269 16.59 15.97 8.34
CA TYR A 269 15.99 17.16 7.73
C TYR A 269 15.21 18.01 8.75
N PRO A 270 15.88 18.73 9.68
CA PRO A 270 15.20 19.51 10.72
C PRO A 270 14.24 20.59 10.20
N LYS A 271 14.43 21.07 8.96
CA LYS A 271 13.52 22.03 8.32
C LYS A 271 12.08 21.51 8.18
N LEU A 272 11.89 20.18 8.11
CA LEU A 272 10.57 19.56 8.04
C LEU A 272 9.74 19.75 9.33
N LEU A 273 10.40 20.07 10.45
CA LEU A 273 9.71 20.36 11.71
C LEU A 273 9.01 21.72 11.71
N ALA A 274 9.32 22.58 10.72
CA ALA A 274 8.72 23.90 10.52
C ALA A 274 8.71 24.81 11.78
N ASP A 275 9.65 24.60 12.70
CA ASP A 275 9.70 25.24 14.02
C ASP A 275 8.49 24.96 14.95
N GLU A 276 7.50 24.20 14.50
CA GLU A 276 6.29 23.83 15.25
C GLU A 276 6.43 22.51 16.00
N PHE A 277 7.27 21.61 15.48
CA PHE A 277 7.41 20.25 15.99
C PHE A 277 8.76 19.98 16.66
N THR A 278 8.76 19.07 17.63
CA THR A 278 9.97 18.44 18.17
C THR A 278 10.05 16.99 17.69
N ARG A 279 11.26 16.55 17.35
CA ARG A 279 11.52 15.13 17.05
C ARG A 279 11.54 14.29 18.31
N PHE A 280 11.83 14.88 19.47
CA PHE A 280 11.90 14.13 20.72
C PHE A 280 10.52 13.67 21.14
N GLU A 281 10.47 12.46 21.68
CA GLU A 281 9.28 11.96 22.33
C GLU A 281 9.43 12.08 23.84
N PHE A 282 8.34 12.50 24.48
CA PHE A 282 8.20 12.60 25.92
C PHE A 282 6.97 11.79 26.36
N PRO A 283 6.93 11.25 27.60
CA PRO A 283 5.77 10.47 28.07
C PRO A 283 4.46 11.26 28.10
N ARG A 284 4.53 12.59 28.09
CA ARG A 284 3.40 13.51 27.97
C ARG A 284 3.85 14.80 27.30
N ARG A 285 2.88 15.61 26.86
CA ARG A 285 3.13 16.99 26.44
C ARG A 285 3.78 17.78 27.58
N LEU A 286 4.89 18.45 27.26
CA LEU A 286 5.60 19.31 28.20
C LEU A 286 4.91 20.67 28.30
N LYS A 287 5.07 21.31 29.46
CA LYS A 287 4.53 22.63 29.82
C LYS A 287 5.67 23.56 30.24
N GLY A 288 5.39 24.86 30.33
CA GLY A 288 6.38 25.87 30.73
C GLY A 288 7.10 25.54 32.04
N ASP A 289 6.39 24.99 33.02
CA ASP A 289 6.96 24.64 34.34
C ASP A 289 7.96 23.47 34.26
N ASP A 290 7.96 22.69 33.18
CA ASP A 290 8.94 21.62 32.97
C ASP A 290 10.32 22.16 32.55
N VAL A 291 10.41 23.40 32.06
CA VAL A 291 11.66 24.00 31.56
C VAL A 291 12.71 24.05 32.68
N GLY A 292 13.91 23.55 32.39
CA GLY A 292 15.00 23.41 33.35
C GLY A 292 14.95 22.14 34.20
N GLN A 293 13.85 21.38 34.18
CA GLN A 293 13.75 20.09 34.86
C GLN A 293 14.30 18.95 34.01
N LYS A 294 14.75 17.87 34.65
CA LYS A 294 15.11 16.62 33.95
C LYS A 294 13.86 15.77 33.75
N VAL A 295 13.50 15.50 32.51
CA VAL A 295 12.35 14.65 32.14
C VAL A 295 12.80 13.46 31.30
N LEU A 296 11.98 12.40 31.33
CA LEU A 296 12.16 11.25 30.45
C LEU A 296 11.97 11.68 28.98
N TYR A 297 12.85 11.22 28.10
CA TYR A 297 12.73 11.43 26.67
C TYR A 297 13.30 10.23 25.89
N ARG A 298 12.98 10.14 24.61
CA ARG A 298 13.69 9.29 23.66
C ARG A 298 13.79 9.95 22.28
N ASP A 299 14.85 9.61 21.55
CA ASP A 299 15.11 10.06 20.17
C ASP A 299 15.16 8.86 19.20
N TYR A 300 15.37 9.13 17.91
CA TYR A 300 15.30 8.15 16.82
C TYR A 300 16.18 6.90 17.01
N SER A 301 17.35 7.04 17.64
CA SER A 301 18.29 5.94 17.87
C SER A 301 17.97 5.09 19.11
N MET A 302 17.06 5.56 19.97
CA MET A 302 16.79 4.95 21.27
C MET A 302 15.63 3.96 21.20
N GLU A 303 15.80 2.77 21.77
CA GLU A 303 14.68 1.87 22.12
C GLU A 303 14.13 2.18 23.51
N GLY A 304 15.02 2.46 24.46
CA GLY A 304 14.68 2.83 25.84
C GLY A 304 14.47 4.33 26.04
N TRP A 305 14.43 4.75 27.30
CA TRP A 305 14.27 6.14 27.72
C TRP A 305 15.53 6.68 28.39
N GLY A 306 15.84 7.95 28.16
CA GLY A 306 16.87 8.70 28.86
C GLY A 306 16.29 9.90 29.61
N TYR A 307 17.14 10.66 30.31
CA TYR A 307 16.76 11.94 30.92
C TYR A 307 17.45 13.10 30.20
N LYS A 308 16.69 14.15 29.88
CA LYS A 308 17.24 15.43 29.40
C LYS A 308 16.68 16.59 30.19
N THR A 309 17.48 17.64 30.34
CA THR A 309 16.99 18.92 30.82
C THR A 309 16.11 19.55 29.74
N VAL A 310 14.90 19.95 30.10
CA VAL A 310 13.93 20.56 29.18
C VAL A 310 14.36 21.98 28.83
N MET A 311 14.35 22.28 27.54
CA MET A 311 14.54 23.61 26.96
C MET A 311 13.22 24.11 26.39
N LYS A 312 13.13 25.41 26.06
CA LYS A 312 11.88 25.99 25.51
C LYS A 312 11.47 25.34 24.19
N GLU A 313 12.44 24.90 23.39
CA GLU A 313 12.24 24.24 22.10
C GLU A 313 11.57 22.86 22.24
N ASP A 314 11.61 22.25 23.43
CA ASP A 314 10.98 20.97 23.70
C ASP A 314 9.48 21.07 23.99
N LEU A 315 8.96 22.29 24.17
CA LEU A 315 7.53 22.54 24.36
C LEU A 315 6.73 22.45 23.06
N LYS A 316 7.42 22.31 21.93
CA LYS A 316 6.86 22.10 20.59
C LYS A 316 6.06 20.80 20.51
N TYR A 317 5.20 20.69 19.50
CA TYR A 317 4.35 19.53 19.32
C TYR A 317 5.18 18.27 18.97
N PRO A 318 4.85 17.09 19.51
CA PRO A 318 5.55 15.86 19.12
C PRO A 318 5.20 15.47 17.68
N LEU A 319 6.09 14.77 16.99
CA LEU A 319 5.76 14.19 15.67
C LEU A 319 4.65 13.13 15.74
N ILE A 320 4.48 12.49 16.90
CA ILE A 320 3.47 11.46 17.15
C ILE A 320 2.60 11.93 18.31
N HIS A 321 1.30 12.08 18.06
CA HIS A 321 0.33 12.51 19.06
C HIS A 321 -0.54 11.34 19.50
N GLY A 322 -0.82 11.22 20.80
CA GLY A 322 -1.63 10.10 21.31
C GLY A 322 -0.83 8.81 21.47
N HIS A 323 -1.54 7.71 21.75
CA HIS A 323 -0.96 6.38 21.97
C HIS A 323 -1.93 5.29 21.49
N GLY A 324 -1.43 4.14 21.07
CA GLY A 324 -2.21 3.03 20.54
C GLY A 324 -3.08 3.47 19.35
N LYS A 325 -4.36 3.07 19.34
CA LYS A 325 -5.31 3.44 18.26
C LYS A 325 -5.55 4.94 18.10
N GLN A 326 -5.19 5.75 19.11
CA GLN A 326 -5.30 7.21 19.06
C GLN A 326 -4.00 7.87 18.56
N ALA A 327 -2.96 7.09 18.26
CA ALA A 327 -1.73 7.64 17.71
C ALA A 327 -2.00 8.31 16.36
N ARG A 328 -1.46 9.52 16.18
CA ARG A 328 -1.60 10.32 14.96
C ARG A 328 -0.26 10.91 14.53
N LEU A 329 0.13 10.67 13.29
CA LEU A 329 1.27 11.29 12.64
C LEU A 329 0.96 12.79 12.49
N LEU A 330 1.79 13.62 13.13
CA LEU A 330 1.62 15.07 13.19
C LEU A 330 0.20 15.48 13.65
N GLY A 331 -0.43 14.67 14.49
CA GLY A 331 -1.79 14.94 14.97
C GLY A 331 -2.89 14.76 13.92
N THR A 332 -2.56 14.23 12.73
CA THR A 332 -3.46 14.22 11.55
C THR A 332 -3.84 12.80 11.11
N LEU A 333 -2.87 11.95 10.72
CA LEU A 333 -3.16 10.60 10.17
C LEU A 333 -2.92 9.47 11.17
N ALA A 334 -3.77 8.45 11.17
CA ALA A 334 -3.60 7.24 12.00
C ALA A 334 -2.53 6.28 11.48
N VAL A 335 -2.10 6.45 10.23
CA VAL A 335 -1.04 5.67 9.57
C VAL A 335 0.21 6.49 9.33
N SER A 336 1.33 5.80 9.20
CA SER A 336 2.65 6.36 8.88
C SER A 336 3.15 5.98 7.48
N ARG A 337 2.45 5.05 6.82
CA ARG A 337 2.70 4.64 5.44
C ARG A 337 1.41 4.49 4.67
N GLY A 338 1.46 4.76 3.37
CA GLY A 338 0.31 4.71 2.47
C GLY A 338 0.57 5.41 1.13
N LEU A 339 -0.38 5.29 0.21
CA LEU A 339 -0.37 5.94 -1.09
C LEU A 339 -1.31 7.17 -1.08
N GLY A 340 -1.00 8.20 -1.86
CA GLY A 340 -1.84 9.40 -1.92
C GLY A 340 -1.46 10.45 -0.88
N ASP A 341 -2.42 11.22 -0.36
CA ASP A 341 -2.20 12.30 0.64
C ASP A 341 -1.19 13.39 0.21
N HIS A 342 -0.99 13.58 -1.09
CA HIS A 342 -0.01 14.53 -1.61
C HIS A 342 -0.34 16.00 -1.33
N LEU A 343 -1.63 16.29 -1.15
CA LEU A 343 -2.14 17.62 -0.82
C LEU A 343 -2.55 17.73 0.66
N LEU A 344 -2.40 16.65 1.44
CA LEU A 344 -2.80 16.64 2.83
C LEU A 344 -1.82 17.46 3.67
N LYS A 345 -2.40 18.38 4.43
CA LYS A 345 -1.69 19.24 5.38
C LYS A 345 -2.03 18.85 6.79
N VAL A 346 -1.10 19.09 7.70
CA VAL A 346 -1.33 19.00 9.13
C VAL A 346 -2.47 19.94 9.52
N ILE A 347 -3.40 19.44 10.34
CA ILE A 347 -4.60 20.15 10.81
C ILE A 347 -4.24 21.58 11.26
N GLU A 348 -4.96 22.56 10.74
CA GLU A 348 -4.81 24.00 11.06
C GLU A 348 -3.43 24.60 10.74
N THR A 349 -2.63 23.96 9.88
CA THR A 349 -1.32 24.49 9.45
C THR A 349 -1.14 24.42 7.93
N ASN A 350 0.00 24.93 7.44
CA ASN A 350 0.42 24.79 6.04
C ASN A 350 1.53 23.74 5.86
N ILE A 351 1.75 22.86 6.85
CA ILE A 351 2.81 21.86 6.82
C ILE A 351 2.29 20.62 6.11
N GLU A 352 3.00 20.17 5.08
CA GLU A 352 2.66 18.95 4.36
C GLU A 352 2.94 17.71 5.22
N ILE A 353 2.09 16.69 5.11
CA ILE A 353 2.27 15.42 5.84
C ILE A 353 3.42 14.61 5.25
N LYS A 354 3.59 14.63 3.93
CA LYS A 354 4.79 14.10 3.27
C LYS A 354 5.97 15.05 3.53
N PRO A 355 7.19 14.54 3.77
CA PRO A 355 7.63 13.15 3.56
C PRO A 355 7.53 12.24 4.81
N PHE A 356 6.89 12.66 5.90
CA PHE A 356 6.75 11.80 7.08
C PHE A 356 5.85 10.59 6.81
N LEU A 357 4.79 10.75 6.02
CA LEU A 357 4.04 9.64 5.43
C LEU A 357 4.84 9.04 4.26
N SER A 358 5.22 7.75 4.35
CA SER A 358 5.99 7.06 3.32
C SER A 358 5.13 6.13 2.47
N CYS A 359 5.34 6.11 1.15
CA CYS A 359 4.70 5.12 0.27
C CYS A 359 5.48 3.79 0.18
N ILE A 360 6.64 3.68 0.83
CA ILE A 360 7.50 2.49 0.72
C ILE A 360 6.95 1.36 1.59
N PRO A 361 6.56 0.21 1.00
CA PRO A 361 6.07 -0.90 1.78
C PRO A 361 7.22 -1.57 2.54
N LYS A 362 6.89 -2.31 3.60
CA LYS A 362 7.78 -3.38 4.08
C LYS A 362 7.35 -4.67 3.40
N VAL A 363 8.31 -5.39 2.83
CA VAL A 363 8.08 -6.67 2.15
C VAL A 363 8.58 -7.81 3.03
N GLU A 364 7.68 -8.72 3.38
CA GLU A 364 7.99 -10.01 4.01
C GLU A 364 7.90 -11.11 2.94
N VAL A 365 8.82 -12.07 2.98
CA VAL A 365 8.87 -13.18 2.01
C VAL A 365 8.60 -14.48 2.74
N PHE A 366 7.67 -15.27 2.21
CA PHE A 366 7.31 -16.58 2.73
C PHE A 366 7.51 -17.63 1.64
N ASP A 367 8.49 -18.52 1.83
CA ASP A 367 8.85 -19.54 0.84
C ASP A 367 7.96 -20.78 1.00
N LEU A 368 6.98 -20.94 0.10
CA LEU A 368 6.05 -22.06 0.13
C LEU A 368 6.71 -23.38 -0.30
N THR A 369 7.82 -23.33 -1.04
CA THR A 369 8.53 -24.54 -1.49
C THR A 369 9.18 -25.29 -0.32
N SER A 370 9.47 -24.57 0.77
CA SER A 370 10.05 -25.12 1.99
C SER A 370 9.01 -25.62 3.01
N GLU A 371 7.72 -25.46 2.69
CA GLU A 371 6.62 -25.66 3.63
C GLU A 371 5.73 -26.84 3.24
N ASN A 372 5.21 -27.57 4.22
CA ASN A 372 4.21 -28.60 3.99
C ASN A 372 2.80 -27.97 3.99
N VAL A 373 2.39 -27.45 2.84
CA VAL A 373 1.12 -26.74 2.66
C VAL A 373 -0.06 -27.72 2.61
N ASN A 374 -1.05 -27.50 3.47
CA ASN A 374 -2.27 -28.30 3.56
C ASN A 374 -3.47 -27.59 2.91
N GLU A 375 -4.51 -28.35 2.56
CA GLU A 375 -5.76 -27.82 1.96
C GLU A 375 -6.49 -26.79 2.84
N ASP A 376 -6.23 -26.79 4.15
CA ASP A 376 -6.82 -25.88 5.14
C ASP A 376 -5.87 -24.75 5.57
N ASP A 377 -4.68 -24.64 4.97
CA ASP A 377 -3.78 -23.52 5.23
C ASP A 377 -4.23 -22.31 4.40
N VAL A 378 -4.68 -21.26 5.09
CA VAL A 378 -5.36 -20.12 4.47
C VAL A 378 -4.71 -18.81 4.90
N LEU A 379 -4.49 -17.94 3.91
CA LEU A 379 -4.09 -16.56 4.11
C LEU A 379 -5.35 -15.69 4.28
N ILE A 380 -5.43 -14.98 5.40
CA ILE A 380 -6.46 -13.97 5.66
C ILE A 380 -5.83 -12.59 5.50
N MET A 381 -6.26 -11.84 4.49
CA MET A 381 -5.90 -10.43 4.33
C MET A 381 -7.13 -9.60 4.67
N ALA A 382 -6.98 -8.55 5.48
CA ALA A 382 -8.09 -7.64 5.76
C ALA A 382 -7.65 -6.21 6.09
N THR A 383 -8.57 -5.27 5.89
CA THR A 383 -8.47 -3.88 6.35
C THR A 383 -8.64 -3.77 7.86
N ASP A 384 -8.33 -2.60 8.44
CA ASP A 384 -8.32 -2.40 9.88
C ASP A 384 -9.71 -2.69 10.50
N GLY A 385 -10.79 -2.46 9.76
CA GLY A 385 -12.16 -2.72 10.20
C GLY A 385 -12.44 -4.17 10.63
N LEU A 386 -11.63 -5.16 10.22
CA LEU A 386 -11.65 -6.50 10.80
C LEU A 386 -10.81 -6.57 12.08
N TRP A 387 -9.55 -6.15 11.94
CA TRP A 387 -8.48 -6.32 12.91
C TRP A 387 -8.65 -5.49 14.18
N ASP A 388 -9.42 -4.43 14.09
CA ASP A 388 -9.71 -3.53 15.20
C ASP A 388 -10.63 -4.16 16.25
N VAL A 389 -11.41 -5.17 15.84
CA VAL A 389 -12.43 -5.80 16.69
C VAL A 389 -12.28 -7.31 16.83
N LEU A 390 -11.43 -7.95 16.02
CA LEU A 390 -11.08 -9.37 16.14
C LEU A 390 -9.57 -9.55 16.30
N SER A 391 -9.17 -10.30 17.32
CA SER A 391 -7.76 -10.68 17.52
C SER A 391 -7.31 -11.72 16.49
N ASN A 392 -5.99 -11.93 16.38
CA ASN A 392 -5.44 -12.97 15.51
C ASN A 392 -5.96 -14.37 15.92
N GLU A 393 -6.08 -14.60 17.23
CA GLU A 393 -6.61 -15.84 17.81
C GLU A 393 -8.09 -16.03 17.50
N ASP A 394 -8.91 -14.97 17.58
CA ASP A 394 -10.34 -15.02 17.21
C ASP A 394 -10.50 -15.43 15.74
N VAL A 395 -9.78 -14.75 14.84
CA VAL A 395 -9.81 -15.05 13.40
C VAL A 395 -9.37 -16.49 13.16
N ALA A 396 -8.28 -16.93 13.79
CA ALA A 396 -7.77 -18.29 13.64
C ALA A 396 -8.77 -19.35 14.09
N GLN A 397 -9.46 -19.12 15.21
CA GLN A 397 -10.47 -20.03 15.72
C GLN A 397 -11.69 -20.11 14.79
N ILE A 398 -12.14 -18.96 14.28
CA ILE A 398 -13.25 -18.90 13.30
C ILE A 398 -12.87 -19.67 12.04
N VAL A 399 -11.68 -19.42 11.49
CA VAL A 399 -11.18 -20.09 10.28
C VAL A 399 -11.11 -21.61 10.48
N ARG A 400 -10.46 -22.08 11.56
CA ARG A 400 -10.29 -23.53 11.81
C ARG A 400 -11.63 -24.26 11.96
N ASN A 401 -12.55 -23.69 12.77
CA ASN A 401 -13.87 -24.28 12.96
C ASN A 401 -14.65 -24.34 11.64
N PHE A 402 -14.68 -23.21 10.92
CA PHE A 402 -15.40 -23.13 9.66
C PHE A 402 -14.85 -24.11 8.62
N LEU A 403 -13.53 -24.17 8.47
CA LEU A 403 -12.90 -25.05 7.49
C LEU A 403 -13.12 -26.52 7.82
N GLN A 404 -13.05 -26.91 9.10
CA GLN A 404 -13.34 -28.28 9.55
C GLN A 404 -14.78 -28.71 9.21
N ASP A 405 -15.75 -27.81 9.33
CA ASP A 405 -17.17 -28.12 9.12
C ASP A 405 -17.58 -28.05 7.63
N ASN A 406 -16.75 -27.47 6.76
CA ASN A 406 -17.10 -27.17 5.35
C ASN A 406 -16.06 -27.72 4.35
N THR A 407 -15.50 -28.90 4.61
CA THR A 407 -14.44 -29.50 3.75
C THR A 407 -14.91 -29.80 2.33
N THR A 408 -16.20 -30.09 2.13
CA THR A 408 -16.76 -30.47 0.82
C THR A 408 -17.37 -29.31 0.04
N ASP A 409 -17.49 -28.11 0.63
CA ASP A 409 -18.07 -26.96 -0.06
C ASP A 409 -17.02 -26.34 -1.00
N PRO A 410 -17.22 -26.36 -2.33
CA PRO A 410 -16.29 -25.73 -3.27
C PRO A 410 -16.16 -24.22 -3.07
N TYR A 411 -17.15 -23.57 -2.44
CA TYR A 411 -17.16 -22.13 -2.16
C TYR A 411 -16.76 -21.79 -0.72
N ARG A 412 -16.20 -22.74 0.04
CA ARG A 412 -15.86 -22.57 1.46
C ARG A 412 -15.07 -21.29 1.75
N PHE A 413 -14.10 -20.91 0.91
CA PHE A 413 -13.33 -19.68 1.17
C PHE A 413 -14.14 -18.39 0.94
N SER A 414 -15.07 -18.40 -0.02
CA SER A 414 -16.01 -17.28 -0.21
C SER A 414 -16.95 -17.14 0.99
N GLU A 415 -17.47 -18.25 1.52
CA GLU A 415 -18.32 -18.22 2.72
C GLU A 415 -17.51 -17.89 3.99
N LEU A 416 -16.25 -18.29 4.07
CA LEU A 416 -15.34 -17.92 5.15
C LEU A 416 -15.10 -16.41 5.20
N ALA A 417 -14.81 -15.78 4.05
CA ALA A 417 -14.65 -14.33 3.98
C ALA A 417 -15.91 -13.60 4.46
N LYS A 418 -17.11 -14.06 4.02
CA LYS A 418 -18.39 -13.53 4.48
C LYS A 418 -18.58 -13.70 5.98
N LEU A 419 -18.23 -14.86 6.54
CA LEU A 419 -18.34 -15.13 7.96
C LEU A 419 -17.45 -14.19 8.79
N LEU A 420 -16.22 -13.95 8.35
CA LEU A 420 -15.30 -13.03 9.02
C LEU A 420 -15.85 -11.60 9.03
N VAL A 421 -16.32 -11.10 7.88
CA VAL A 421 -16.98 -9.79 7.80
C VAL A 421 -18.22 -9.75 8.70
N GLN A 422 -19.05 -10.80 8.71
CA GLN A 422 -20.24 -10.87 9.57
C GLN A 422 -19.88 -10.80 11.06
N LYS A 423 -18.80 -11.49 11.46
CA LYS A 423 -18.36 -11.52 12.86
C LYS A 423 -17.80 -10.17 13.32
N ALA A 424 -17.06 -9.46 12.47
CA ALA A 424 -16.56 -8.12 12.80
C ALA A 424 -17.65 -7.03 12.71
N ARG A 425 -18.55 -7.10 11.72
CA ARG A 425 -19.68 -6.16 11.58
C ARG A 425 -20.68 -6.28 12.73
N GLY A 426 -20.86 -7.48 13.27
CA GLY A 426 -21.83 -7.73 14.34
C GLY A 426 -23.29 -7.59 13.88
N LYS A 427 -24.16 -7.34 14.86
CA LYS A 427 -25.60 -7.11 14.70
C LYS A 427 -25.97 -5.73 15.24
N GLU A 428 -27.00 -5.14 14.66
CA GLU A 428 -27.58 -3.89 15.11
C GLU A 428 -28.29 -4.10 16.46
N ASP A 429 -27.99 -3.24 17.43
CA ASP A 429 -28.64 -3.15 18.74
C ASP A 429 -28.92 -1.68 19.06
N GLY A 430 -30.13 -1.23 18.72
CA GLY A 430 -30.50 0.18 18.79
C GLY A 430 -29.65 1.04 17.86
N TYR A 431 -28.85 1.95 18.43
CA TYR A 431 -27.93 2.84 17.69
C TYR A 431 -26.51 2.29 17.57
N TYR A 432 -26.24 1.10 18.11
CA TYR A 432 -24.90 0.51 18.18
C TYR A 432 -24.83 -0.79 17.37
N TRP A 433 -23.59 -1.18 17.02
CA TRP A 433 -23.31 -2.49 16.44
C TRP A 433 -22.53 -3.30 17.46
N ILE A 434 -23.00 -4.51 17.73
CA ILE A 434 -22.45 -5.35 18.81
C ILE A 434 -22.13 -6.75 18.27
N LYS A 435 -20.97 -7.30 18.66
CA LYS A 435 -20.57 -8.68 18.36
C LYS A 435 -21.38 -9.67 19.19
N ASP A 436 -21.34 -10.95 18.82
CA ASP A 436 -21.98 -12.01 19.63
C ASP A 436 -21.43 -12.07 21.08
N SER A 437 -20.20 -11.57 21.31
CA SER A 437 -19.56 -11.44 22.63
C SER A 437 -20.06 -10.26 23.49
N ARG A 438 -21.01 -9.45 23.00
CA ARG A 438 -21.48 -8.18 23.60
C ARG A 438 -20.46 -7.04 23.64
N GLU A 439 -19.33 -7.20 22.98
CA GLU A 439 -18.35 -6.12 22.77
C GLU A 439 -18.73 -5.27 21.54
N PRO A 440 -18.25 -4.02 21.45
CA PRO A 440 -18.46 -3.18 20.27
C PRO A 440 -18.00 -3.89 19.00
N ALA A 441 -18.83 -3.83 17.96
CA ALA A 441 -18.48 -4.28 16.62
C ALA A 441 -17.76 -3.18 15.85
N SER A 442 -17.28 -3.50 14.64
CA SER A 442 -16.56 -2.55 13.82
C SER A 442 -17.50 -1.49 13.26
N TYR A 443 -17.08 -0.23 13.39
CA TYR A 443 -17.76 0.92 12.80
C TYR A 443 -17.19 1.27 11.41
N ASP A 444 -16.14 0.57 10.97
CA ASP A 444 -15.41 0.86 9.75
C ASP A 444 -15.87 0.09 8.52
N ASP A 445 -15.33 0.48 7.37
CA ASP A 445 -15.33 -0.37 6.20
C ASP A 445 -14.58 -1.66 6.54
N ILE A 446 -15.10 -2.80 6.08
CA ILE A 446 -14.47 -4.10 6.36
C ILE A 446 -14.33 -4.81 5.03
N SER A 447 -13.11 -5.13 4.65
CA SER A 447 -12.80 -5.89 3.43
C SER A 447 -11.89 -7.05 3.76
N VAL A 448 -12.23 -8.26 3.31
CA VAL A 448 -11.54 -9.49 3.67
C VAL A 448 -11.32 -10.36 2.45
N PHE A 449 -10.07 -10.78 2.23
CA PHE A 449 -9.72 -11.92 1.40
C PHE A 449 -9.46 -13.17 2.25
N ALA A 450 -9.95 -14.32 1.80
CA ALA A 450 -9.56 -15.64 2.28
C ALA A 450 -8.96 -16.43 1.10
N ILE A 451 -7.65 -16.65 1.13
CA ILE A 451 -6.89 -17.22 0.01
C ILE A 451 -6.29 -18.56 0.45
N PRO A 452 -6.72 -19.71 -0.13
CA PRO A 452 -6.07 -20.98 0.18
C PRO A 452 -4.63 -20.99 -0.34
N LEU A 453 -3.68 -21.48 0.46
CA LEU A 453 -2.31 -21.67 -0.01
C LEU A 453 -2.17 -22.90 -0.91
N TYR A 454 -2.97 -23.94 -0.65
CA TYR A 454 -3.00 -25.12 -1.50
C TYR A 454 -3.78 -24.82 -2.80
N ASN A 455 -3.13 -25.03 -3.94
CA ASN A 455 -3.76 -24.93 -5.25
C ASN A 455 -3.42 -26.16 -6.10
N LYS A 456 -4.46 -26.90 -6.49
CA LYS A 456 -4.38 -28.12 -7.31
C LYS A 456 -3.77 -27.91 -8.71
N ASN A 457 -3.65 -26.67 -9.17
CA ASN A 457 -3.03 -26.36 -10.46
C ASN A 457 -1.52 -26.11 -10.35
N GLU A 458 -0.99 -26.00 -9.13
CA GLU A 458 0.43 -25.70 -8.85
C GLU A 458 1.14 -26.83 -8.09
N TYR A 459 0.37 -27.72 -7.46
CA TYR A 459 0.79 -28.99 -6.88
C TYR A 459 0.09 -30.13 -7.63
#